data_AF-A0A814VLL8-F1
#
_entry.id   AF-A0A814VLL8-F1
#
_cell.length_a   1.000
_cell.length_b   1.000
_cell.length_c   1.000
_cell.angle_alpha   90.00
_cell.angle_beta   90.00
_cell.angle_gamma   90.00
#
_symmetry.space_group_name_H-M   'P 1'
#
loop_
_entity.id
_entity.type
_entity.pdbx_description
1 polymer ?
#
loop_
_entity_poly.entity_id
_entity_poly.type
_entity_poly.pdbx_seq_one_letter_code
_entity_poly.pdbx_strand_id
1 'polypeptide(L)'
;MIGENKVVKIRPYDDMKTVIMAGTDVSQLQMPVSTQLHHELLQQAQNMSQKVALMLDERMLSFTEIIQCVQIVTAHLLKKITGVQQNEIVHHMLQRSVELPIAL
;
A
#
# COMPACT_ATOMS: atom_id res chain seq x y z
N MET A 1 21.82 -24.24 3.46
CA MET A 1 21.53 -23.36 4.61
C MET A 1 20.24 -22.62 4.30
N ILE A 2 19.09 -23.18 4.71
CA ILE A 2 17.77 -22.66 4.37
C ILE A 2 17.48 -21.52 5.33
N GLY A 3 17.47 -20.29 4.81
CA GLY A 3 17.21 -19.08 5.60
C GLY A 3 15.78 -19.09 6.14
N GLU A 4 15.65 -18.92 7.46
CA GLU A 4 14.37 -18.88 8.15
C GLU A 4 13.49 -17.76 7.58
N ASN A 5 12.35 -18.15 6.99
CA ASN A 5 11.36 -17.22 6.49
C ASN A 5 10.61 -16.63 7.70
N LYS A 6 11.10 -15.50 8.20
CA LYS A 6 10.56 -14.83 9.39
C LYS A 6 9.26 -14.13 9.01
N VAL A 7 8.13 -14.83 9.18
CA VAL A 7 6.79 -14.25 9.01
C VAL A 7 6.61 -13.16 10.07
N VAL A 8 6.66 -11.89 9.65
CA VAL A 8 6.37 -10.75 10.53
C VAL A 8 4.86 -10.72 10.77
N LYS A 9 4.44 -11.22 11.93
CA LYS A 9 3.05 -11.17 12.38
C LYS A 9 2.76 -9.75 12.88
N ILE A 10 2.28 -8.88 12.00
CA ILE A 10 1.80 -7.55 12.37
C ILE A 10 0.50 -7.75 13.14
N ARG A 11 0.51 -7.49 14.46
CA ARG A 11 -0.73 -7.51 15.25
C ARG A 11 -1.57 -6.28 14.87
N PRO A 12 -2.90 -6.39 14.78
CA PRO A 12 -3.75 -5.22 14.67
C PRO A 12 -3.50 -4.33 15.90
N TYR A 13 -3.39 -3.03 15.65
CA TYR A 13 -3.34 -2.02 16.70
C TYR A 13 -4.70 -2.01 17.38
N ASP A 14 -4.75 -2.47 18.63
CA ASP A 14 -5.98 -2.61 19.42
C ASP A 14 -6.51 -1.22 19.82
N ASP A 15 -7.84 -1.08 19.84
CA ASP A 15 -8.54 0.20 19.89
C ASP A 15 -8.09 1.13 21.04
N MET A 16 -7.96 2.42 20.69
CA MET A 16 -7.90 3.61 21.54
C MET A 16 -7.53 3.39 23.02
N LYS A 17 -6.23 3.48 23.33
CA LYS A 17 -5.80 4.02 24.62
C LYS A 17 -5.14 5.37 24.43
N THR A 18 -5.87 6.42 24.82
CA THR A 18 -5.29 7.73 25.15
C THR A 18 -4.30 7.52 26.29
N VAL A 19 -3.02 7.31 25.94
CA VAL A 19 -1.92 7.36 26.88
C VAL A 19 -1.54 8.84 27.01
N ILE A 20 -1.99 9.47 28.09
CA ILE A 20 -1.47 10.78 28.48
C ILE A 20 -0.11 10.53 29.12
N MET A 21 0.97 10.62 28.34
CA MET A 21 2.32 10.74 28.88
C MET A 21 2.76 12.21 28.77
N ALA A 22 2.93 12.83 29.93
CA ALA A 22 3.52 14.15 30.06
C ALA A 22 5.01 14.06 29.70
N GLY A 23 5.35 14.52 28.49
CA GLY A 23 6.73 14.59 28.01
C GLY A 23 6.77 14.96 26.54
N THR A 24 6.64 16.26 26.24
CA THR A 24 6.91 16.91 24.94
C THR A 24 6.89 16.02 23.69
N ASP A 25 5.74 15.44 23.35
CA ASP A 25 5.52 14.80 22.05
C ASP A 25 5.07 15.87 21.05
N VAL A 26 6.02 16.47 20.35
CA VAL A 26 5.74 17.34 19.18
C VAL A 26 5.43 16.47 17.96
N SER A 27 4.48 15.56 18.10
CA SER A 27 3.98 14.71 17.03
C SER A 27 2.49 14.94 16.83
N GLN A 28 2.10 16.22 16.74
CA GLN A 28 0.77 16.63 16.30
C GLN A 28 0.71 16.77 14.77
N LEU A 29 1.30 15.84 14.03
CA LEU A 29 0.91 15.64 12.65
C LEU A 29 -0.45 14.97 12.70
N GLN A 30 -1.51 15.78 12.58
CA GLN A 30 -2.86 15.28 12.37
C GLN A 30 -2.88 14.51 11.05
N MET A 31 -2.62 13.21 11.13
CA MET A 31 -2.83 12.33 10.00
C MET A 31 -4.34 12.22 9.79
N PRO A 32 -4.83 12.47 8.56
CA PRO A 32 -6.25 12.31 8.28
C PRO A 32 -6.65 10.90 8.69
N VAL A 33 -7.54 10.81 9.69
CA VAL A 33 -7.82 9.60 10.47
C VAL A 33 -8.57 8.53 9.63
N SER A 34 -8.78 8.75 8.33
CA SER A 34 -9.77 7.99 7.57
C SER A 34 -9.47 7.78 6.08
N THR A 35 -8.38 8.31 5.50
CA THR A 35 -8.11 8.03 4.08
C THR A 35 -7.38 6.71 3.93
N GLN A 36 -8.06 5.73 3.32
CA GLN A 36 -7.40 4.50 2.87
C GLN A 36 -6.26 4.91 1.93
N LEU A 37 -5.07 4.35 2.09
CA LEU A 37 -3.87 4.78 1.35
C LEU A 37 -4.08 4.82 -0.17
N HIS A 38 -4.85 3.87 -0.73
CA HIS A 38 -5.17 3.85 -2.15
C HIS A 38 -6.04 5.04 -2.61
N HIS A 39 -6.84 5.65 -1.73
CA HIS A 39 -7.59 6.87 -2.05
C HIS A 39 -6.66 8.07 -2.22
N GLU A 40 -5.65 8.22 -1.37
CA GLU A 40 -4.63 9.26 -1.54
C GLU A 40 -3.88 9.09 -2.87
N LEU A 41 -3.56 7.85 -3.25
CA LEU A 41 -2.92 7.55 -4.53
C LEU A 41 -3.81 7.94 -5.72
N LEU A 42 -5.12 7.68 -5.64
CA LEU A 42 -6.08 8.10 -6.66
C LEU A 42 -6.16 9.63 -6.76
N GLN A 43 -6.17 10.33 -5.62
CA GLN A 43 -6.14 11.80 -5.59
C GLN A 43 -4.85 12.36 -6.20
N GLN A 44 -3.70 11.76 -5.90
CA GLN A 44 -2.42 12.14 -6.51
C GLN A 44 -2.41 11.89 -8.02
N ALA A 45 -3.03 10.82 -8.51
CA ALA A 45 -3.16 10.56 -9.95
C ALA A 45 -4.07 11.56 -10.67
N GLN A 46 -5.05 12.14 -9.99
CA GLN A 46 -5.85 13.24 -10.55
C GLN A 46 -5.05 14.54 -10.62
N ASN A 47 -4.30 14.87 -9.57
CA ASN A 47 -3.59 16.14 -9.44
C ASN A 47 -2.22 16.17 -10.15
N MET A 48 -1.55 15.03 -10.26
CA MET A 48 -0.18 14.88 -10.77
C MET A 48 -0.08 13.73 -11.79
N SER A 49 -1.12 13.57 -12.63
CA SER A 49 -1.31 12.46 -13.59
C SER A 49 -0.03 12.00 -14.30
N GLN A 50 0.70 12.92 -14.93
CA GLN A 50 1.87 12.62 -15.77
C GLN A 50 3.20 12.64 -15.02
N LYS A 51 3.19 12.94 -13.71
CA LYS A 51 4.42 12.99 -12.91
C LYS A 51 4.90 11.57 -12.62
N VAL A 52 6.19 11.31 -12.84
CA VAL A 52 6.84 10.04 -12.50
C VAL A 52 6.68 9.78 -10.99
N ALA A 53 6.13 8.62 -10.67
CA ALA A 53 5.80 8.18 -9.31
C ALA A 53 6.61 6.95 -8.89
N LEU A 54 6.99 6.09 -9.85
CA LEU A 54 7.82 4.92 -9.61
C LEU A 54 8.90 4.81 -10.68
N MET A 55 10.14 4.53 -10.27
CA MET A 55 11.25 4.30 -11.17
C MET A 55 12.12 3.16 -10.65
N LEU A 56 12.44 2.21 -11.52
CA LEU A 56 13.41 1.16 -11.26
C LEU A 56 14.12 0.81 -12.56
N ASP A 57 15.45 0.89 -12.53
CA ASP A 57 16.30 0.76 -13.71
C ASP A 57 15.82 1.71 -14.83
N GLU A 58 15.57 1.18 -16.04
CA GLU A 58 15.12 1.95 -17.21
C GLU A 58 13.59 2.16 -17.25
N ARG A 59 12.85 1.64 -16.27
CA ARG A 59 11.39 1.74 -16.25
C ARG A 59 10.94 2.89 -15.35
N MET A 60 10.08 3.74 -15.91
CA MET A 60 9.41 4.83 -15.21
C MET A 60 7.90 4.68 -15.39
N LEU A 61 7.15 4.87 -14.30
CA LEU A 61 5.69 4.92 -14.32
C LEU A 61 5.22 6.21 -13.67
N SER A 62 4.34 6.90 -14.37
CA SER A 62 3.57 8.03 -13.86
C SER A 62 2.47 7.58 -12.91
N PHE A 63 1.90 8.52 -12.15
CA PHE A 63 0.76 8.21 -11.28
C PHE A 63 -0.43 7.60 -12.04
N THR A 64 -0.74 8.09 -13.25
CA THR A 64 -1.82 7.52 -14.05
C THR A 64 -1.51 6.09 -14.51
N GLU A 65 -0.28 5.80 -14.92
CA GLU A 65 0.12 4.44 -15.32
C GLU A 65 0.06 3.47 -14.14
N ILE A 66 0.48 3.88 -12.94
CA ILE A 66 0.33 3.05 -11.73
C ILE A 66 -1.15 2.73 -11.49
N ILE A 67 -2.03 3.72 -11.50
CA ILE A 67 -3.47 3.49 -11.27
C ILE A 67 -4.09 2.56 -12.33
N GLN A 68 -3.72 2.72 -13.60
CA GLN A 68 -4.17 1.83 -14.67
C GLN A 68 -3.73 0.39 -14.42
N CYS A 69 -2.46 0.17 -14.07
CA CYS A 69 -1.95 -1.15 -13.75
C CYS A 69 -2.67 -1.75 -12.52
N VAL A 70 -2.85 -0.97 -11.45
CA VAL A 70 -3.58 -1.41 -10.24
C VAL A 70 -5.01 -1.83 -10.58
N GLN A 71 -5.72 -1.05 -11.39
CA GLN A 71 -7.09 -1.37 -11.83
C GLN A 71 -7.15 -2.68 -12.63
N ILE A 72 -6.21 -2.89 -13.56
CA ILE A 72 -6.13 -4.11 -14.36
C ILE A 72 -5.86 -5.32 -13.46
N VAL A 73 -4.88 -5.22 -12.55
CA VAL A 73 -4.53 -6.30 -11.61
C VAL A 73 -5.72 -6.60 -10.70
N THR A 74 -6.37 -5.57 -10.15
CA THR A 74 -7.54 -5.72 -9.28
C THR A 74 -8.68 -6.42 -9.99
N ALA A 75 -9.01 -6.00 -11.22
CA ALA A 75 -10.05 -6.64 -12.02
C ALA A 75 -9.71 -8.10 -12.35
N HIS A 76 -8.43 -8.43 -12.54
CA HIS A 76 -7.99 -9.80 -12.74
C HIS A 76 -8.12 -10.64 -11.47
N LEU A 77 -7.68 -10.11 -10.32
CA LEU A 77 -7.76 -10.77 -9.02
C LEU A 77 -9.22 -11.07 -8.64
N LEU A 78 -10.12 -10.09 -8.77
CA LEU A 78 -11.55 -10.26 -8.50
C LEU A 78 -12.21 -11.32 -9.38
N LYS A 79 -11.73 -11.50 -10.62
CA LYS A 79 -12.24 -12.54 -11.53
C LYS A 79 -11.67 -13.93 -11.25
N LYS A 80 -10.44 -14.03 -10.77
CA LYS A 80 -9.69 -15.29 -10.67
C LYS A 80 -9.66 -15.88 -9.27
N ILE A 81 -9.71 -15.05 -8.25
CA ILE A 81 -9.57 -15.45 -6.85
C ILE A 81 -10.94 -15.36 -6.18
N THR A 82 -11.53 -16.51 -5.89
CA THR A 82 -12.70 -16.59 -5.03
C THR A 82 -12.28 -16.32 -3.58
N GLY A 83 -12.85 -15.31 -2.94
CA GLY A 83 -12.68 -15.08 -1.50
C GLY A 83 -11.77 -13.91 -1.09
N VAL A 84 -11.29 -13.07 -2.01
CA VAL A 84 -10.68 -11.79 -1.60
C VAL A 84 -11.79 -10.90 -1.01
N GLN A 85 -11.69 -10.63 0.29
CA GLN A 85 -12.62 -9.82 1.06
C GLN A 85 -11.86 -8.82 1.94
N GLN A 86 -12.61 -7.91 2.58
CA GLN A 86 -12.03 -7.01 3.56
C GLN A 86 -11.35 -7.81 4.69
N ASN A 87 -10.15 -7.38 5.09
CA ASN A 87 -9.32 -8.01 6.13
C ASN A 87 -8.73 -9.39 5.77
N GLU A 88 -8.86 -9.84 4.52
CA GLU A 88 -8.13 -11.02 4.04
C GLU A 88 -6.65 -10.72 3.80
N ILE A 89 -5.81 -11.72 4.05
CA ILE A 89 -4.36 -11.61 3.86
C ILE A 89 -4.01 -12.10 2.45
N VAL A 90 -3.43 -11.21 1.64
CA VAL A 90 -2.90 -11.56 0.31
C VAL A 90 -1.38 -11.75 0.41
N HIS A 91 -0.91 -12.94 0.04
CA HIS A 91 0.52 -13.24 0.00
C HIS A 91 1.11 -12.84 -1.36
N HIS A 92 2.20 -12.08 -1.33
CA HIS A 92 2.94 -11.68 -2.55
C HIS A 92 4.31 -12.35 -2.57
N MET A 93 4.63 -13.02 -3.69
CA MET A 93 5.96 -13.56 -3.96
C MET A 93 6.48 -12.93 -5.25
N LEU A 94 7.02 -11.72 -5.12
CA LEU A 94 7.57 -10.95 -6.23
C LEU A 94 9.01 -10.54 -5.87
N GLN A 95 9.89 -10.55 -6.86
CA GLN A 95 11.22 -9.94 -6.72
C GLN A 95 11.08 -8.42 -6.72
N ARG A 96 12.17 -7.71 -6.38
CA ARG A 96 12.20 -6.24 -6.45
C ARG A 96 11.99 -5.82 -7.91
N SER A 97 10.82 -5.25 -8.20
CA SER A 97 10.41 -4.84 -9.54
C SER A 97 9.39 -3.69 -9.46
N VAL A 98 9.05 -3.07 -10.60
CA VAL A 98 8.02 -2.02 -10.66
C VAL A 98 6.61 -2.58 -10.37
N GLU A 99 6.43 -3.87 -10.54
CA GLU A 99 5.18 -4.60 -10.28
C GLU A 99 4.91 -4.81 -8.78
N LEU A 100 5.94 -4.78 -7.93
CA LEU A 100 5.77 -5.01 -6.49
C LEU A 100 4.88 -3.93 -5.84
N PRO A 101 5.12 -2.62 -6.00
CA PRO A 101 4.22 -1.59 -5.47
C PRO A 101 2.80 -1.61 -6.08
N ILE A 102 2.64 -2.15 -7.30
CA ILE A 102 1.34 -2.26 -7.98
C ILE A 102 0.50 -3.39 -7.37
N ALA A 103 1.15 -4.41 -6.81
CA ALA A 103 0.48 -5.57 -6.24
C ALA A 103 0.01 -5.35 -4.79
N LEU A 104 0.49 -4.30 -4.10
CA LEU A 104 0.12 -3.95 -2.72
C LEU A 104 -1.22 -3.22 -2.63
#